data_AF-A0ABD0QYG6-F1
#
_entry.id   AF-A0ABD0QYG6-F1
#
_cell.length_a   1.000
_cell.length_b   1.000
_cell.length_c   1.000
_cell.angle_alpha   90.00
_cell.angle_beta   90.00
_cell.angle_gamma   90.00
#
_symmetry.space_group_name_H-M   'P 1'
#
loop_
_entity.id
_entity.type
_entity.pdbx_description
1 polymer ?
#
loop_
_entity_poly.entity_id
_entity_poly.type
_entity_poly.pdbx_seq_one_letter_code
_entity_poly.pdbx_strand_id
1 'polypeptide(L)'
;MRQVIPVIYSQHLSAFLEDFQNFVRRLPTFYALNTSAVQYFWKMDPGIQQRFQLLETSTQQLLSKAQRIVGKLFKLSKRCRTQPKISVPRE
;
A
#
# COMPACT_ATOMS: atom_id res chain seq x y z
N MET A 1 -7.21 19.70 -7.25
CA MET A 1 -6.86 18.49 -6.49
C MET A 1 -5.43 18.00 -6.82
N ARG A 2 -4.39 18.82 -6.62
CA ARG A 2 -3.01 18.48 -7.02
C ARG A 2 -1.96 18.59 -5.91
N GLN A 3 -2.38 18.69 -4.64
CA GLN A 3 -1.46 18.91 -3.52
C GLN A 3 -1.44 17.78 -2.47
N VAL A 4 -2.26 16.72 -2.62
CA VAL A 4 -2.38 15.67 -1.59
C VAL A 4 -1.40 14.49 -1.81
N ILE A 5 -0.96 14.27 -3.05
CA ILE A 5 -0.08 13.15 -3.43
C ILE A 5 1.33 13.22 -2.80
N PRO A 6 2.03 14.38 -2.70
CA PRO A 6 3.41 14.41 -2.19
C PRO A 6 3.51 14.16 -0.68
N VAL A 7 2.47 14.52 0.10
CA VAL A 7 2.48 14.34 1.56
C VAL A 7 2.36 12.87 1.95
N ILE A 8 1.55 12.10 1.22
CA ILE A 8 1.37 10.66 1.46
C ILE A 8 2.67 9.89 1.21
N TYR A 9 3.39 10.22 0.12
CA TYR A 9 4.69 9.61 -0.18
C TYR A 9 5.73 9.90 0.90
N SER A 10 5.81 11.15 1.37
CA SER A 10 6.75 11.55 2.42
C SER A 10 6.50 10.84 3.75
N GLN A 11 5.24 10.70 4.15
CA GLN A 11 4.87 10.12 5.44
C GLN A 11 4.92 8.58 5.45
N HIS A 12 4.63 7.95 4.31
CA HIS A 12 4.71 6.50 4.20
C HIS A 12 6.18 6.01 4.07
N LEU A 13 7.04 6.82 3.44
CA LEU A 13 8.47 6.55 3.37
C LEU A 13 9.16 6.71 4.74
N SER A 14 8.77 7.71 5.54
CA SER A 14 9.31 7.90 6.89
C SER A 14 8.95 6.76 7.84
N ALA A 15 7.70 6.28 7.78
CA ALA A 15 7.25 5.13 8.58
C ALA A 15 8.00 3.85 8.20
N PHE A 16 8.22 3.61 6.89
CA PHE A 16 9.01 2.48 6.44
C PHE A 16 10.46 2.53 6.94
N LEU A 17 11.09 3.71 6.93
CA LEU A 17 12.45 3.88 7.42
C LEU A 17 12.56 3.60 8.91
N GLU A 18 11.57 4.02 9.70
CA GLU A 18 11.50 3.75 11.13
C GLU A 18 11.30 2.25 11.42
N ASP A 19 10.37 1.59 10.71
CA ASP A 19 10.15 0.15 10.82
C ASP A 19 11.42 -0.66 10.46
N PHE A 20 12.13 -0.24 9.41
CA PHE A 20 13.38 -0.86 9.00
C PHE A 20 14.50 -0.67 10.04
N GLN A 21 14.67 0.54 10.58
CA GLN A 21 15.66 0.80 11.63
C GLN A 21 15.36 -0.01 12.91
N ASN A 22 14.09 -0.10 13.29
CA ASN A 22 13.66 -0.92 14.43
C ASN A 22 13.95 -2.40 14.22
N PHE A 23 13.74 -2.91 13.01
CA PHE A 23 14.14 -4.28 12.64
C PHE A 23 15.65 -4.48 12.76
N VAL A 24 16.47 -3.59 12.19
CA VAL A 24 17.94 -3.72 12.26
C VAL A 24 18.43 -3.72 13.70
N ARG A 25 17.85 -2.90 14.58
CA ARG A 25 18.18 -2.87 16.02
C ARG A 25 17.89 -4.17 16.76
N ARG A 26 16.97 -5.00 16.24
CA ARG A 26 16.58 -6.29 16.83
C ARG A 26 17.40 -7.47 16.29
N LEU A 27 18.21 -7.25 15.26
CA LEU A 27 19.05 -8.31 14.72
C LEU A 27 20.11 -8.74 15.74
N PRO A 28 20.45 -10.05 15.79
CA PRO A 28 21.59 -10.53 16.57
C PRO A 28 22.88 -9.78 16.20
N THR A 29 23.59 -9.27 17.21
CA THR A 29 24.85 -8.52 17.03
C THR A 29 26.08 -9.33 17.44
N PHE A 30 25.89 -10.50 18.06
CA PHE A 30 26.98 -11.34 18.56
C PHE A 30 27.64 -12.23 17.49
N TYR A 31 27.12 -12.22 16.26
CA TYR A 31 27.70 -12.93 15.12
C TYR A 31 27.32 -12.27 13.79
N ALA A 32 28.10 -12.57 12.75
CA ALA A 32 27.79 -12.11 11.40
C ALA A 32 26.59 -12.87 10.82
N LEU A 33 25.61 -12.13 10.32
CA LEU A 33 24.43 -12.67 9.66
C LEU A 33 24.64 -12.72 8.15
N ASN A 34 24.32 -13.86 7.53
CA ASN A 34 24.20 -13.92 6.08
C ASN A 34 22.81 -13.42 5.63
N THR A 35 22.66 -13.20 4.32
CA THR A 35 21.42 -12.69 3.73
C THR A 35 20.19 -13.55 4.06
N SER A 36 20.34 -14.88 4.06
CA SER A 36 19.24 -15.81 4.37
C SER A 36 18.77 -15.69 5.81
N ALA A 37 19.70 -15.52 6.77
CA ALA A 37 19.38 -15.31 8.17
C ALA A 37 18.66 -13.97 8.40
N VAL A 38 19.13 -12.89 7.75
CA VAL A 38 18.44 -11.59 7.79
C VAL A 38 17.04 -11.69 7.22
N GLN A 39 16.87 -12.38 6.08
CA GLN A 39 15.55 -12.61 5.48
C GLN A 39 14.63 -13.43 6.39
N TYR A 40 15.17 -14.43 7.08
CA TYR A 40 14.41 -15.22 8.05
C TYR A 40 13.90 -14.34 9.20
N PHE A 41 14.77 -13.54 9.82
CA PHE A 41 14.37 -12.62 10.89
C PHE A 41 13.34 -11.60 10.42
N TRP A 42 13.49 -11.07 9.20
CA TRP A 42 12.51 -10.15 8.62
C TRP A 42 11.12 -10.79 8.49
N LYS A 43 11.06 -12.03 7.99
CA LYS A 43 9.79 -12.77 7.85
C LYS A 43 9.17 -13.13 9.20
N MET A 44 9.97 -13.31 10.23
CA MET A 44 9.52 -13.71 11.56
C MET A 44 9.24 -12.52 12.48
N ASP A 45 9.62 -11.29 12.12
CA ASP A 45 9.37 -10.13 12.98
C ASP A 45 7.86 -9.83 13.08
N PRO A 46 7.28 -9.84 14.29
CA PRO A 46 5.84 -9.69 14.47
C PRO A 46 5.35 -8.29 14.12
N GLY A 47 6.18 -7.25 14.29
CA GLY A 47 5.82 -5.88 13.94
C GLY A 47 5.68 -5.70 12.44
N ILE A 48 6.63 -6.25 11.68
CA ILE A 48 6.60 -6.27 10.22
C ILE A 48 5.39 -7.07 9.71
N GLN A 49 5.12 -8.24 10.27
CA GLN A 49 3.96 -9.05 9.89
C GLN A 49 2.63 -8.33 10.17
N GLN A 50 2.47 -7.71 11.34
CA GLN A 50 1.27 -6.93 11.67
C GLN A 50 1.07 -5.74 10.73
N ARG A 51 2.15 -5.01 10.41
CA ARG A 51 2.10 -3.86 9.50
C ARG A 51 1.69 -4.29 8.10
N PHE A 52 2.23 -5.41 7.62
CA PHE A 52 1.87 -6.00 6.34
C PHE A 52 0.38 -6.37 6.29
N GLN A 53 -0.14 -7.05 7.30
CA GLN A 53 -1.56 -7.43 7.39
C GLN A 53 -2.49 -6.20 7.40
N LEU A 54 -2.12 -5.15 8.13
CA LEU A 54 -2.88 -3.90 8.15
C LEU A 54 -2.91 -3.26 6.76
N LEU A 55 -1.76 -3.20 6.08
CA LEU A 55 -1.65 -2.63 4.74
C LEU A 55 -2.48 -3.43 3.74
N GLU A 56 -2.38 -4.76 3.77
CA GLU A 56 -3.16 -5.67 2.92
C GLU A 56 -4.66 -5.46 3.13
N THR A 57 -5.13 -5.44 4.38
CA THR A 57 -6.53 -5.22 4.73
C THR A 57 -7.02 -3.86 4.23
N SER A 58 -6.26 -2.80 4.46
CA SER A 58 -6.63 -1.45 4.02
C SER A 58 -6.72 -1.34 2.49
N THR A 59 -5.80 -2.00 1.78
CA THR A 59 -5.75 -2.02 0.32
C THR A 59 -6.93 -2.79 -0.26
N GLN A 60 -7.28 -3.95 0.32
CA GLN A 60 -8.46 -4.71 -0.07
C GLN A 60 -9.75 -3.91 0.13
N GLN A 61 -9.88 -3.22 1.26
CA GLN A 61 -11.05 -2.36 1.52
C GLN A 61 -11.15 -1.21 0.51
N LEU A 62 -10.01 -0.57 0.18
CA LEU A 62 -9.95 0.49 -0.81
C LEU A 62 -10.34 -0.02 -2.20
N LEU A 63 -9.82 -1.19 -2.59
CA LEU A 63 -10.15 -1.85 -3.85
C LEU A 63 -11.65 -2.15 -3.95
N SER A 64 -12.25 -2.75 -2.91
CA SER A 64 -13.69 -3.04 -2.90
C SER A 64 -14.54 -1.76 -3.01
N LYS A 65 -14.14 -0.67 -2.34
CA LYS A 65 -14.80 0.63 -2.47
C LYS A 65 -14.68 1.18 -3.89
N ALA A 66 -13.49 1.13 -4.49
CA ALA A 66 -13.25 1.57 -5.85
C ALA A 66 -14.11 0.79 -6.86
N GLN A 67 -14.12 -0.55 -6.76
CA GLN A 67 -14.96 -1.41 -7.60
C GLN A 67 -16.45 -1.07 -7.47
N ARG A 68 -16.93 -0.83 -6.24
CA ARG A 68 -18.34 -0.44 -6.01
C ARG A 68 -18.67 0.91 -6.64
N ILE A 69 -17.77 1.90 -6.55
CA ILE A 69 -17.94 3.22 -7.16
C ILE A 69 -17.94 3.11 -8.68
N VAL A 70 -16.95 2.43 -9.26
CA VAL A 70 -16.85 2.19 -10.71
C VAL A 70 -18.11 1.48 -11.23
N GLY A 71 -18.59 0.45 -10.52
CA GLY A 71 -19.81 -0.26 -10.87
C GLY A 71 -21.05 0.65 -10.84
N LYS A 72 -21.17 1.57 -9.88
CA LYS A 72 -22.24 2.57 -9.85
C LYS A 72 -22.14 3.54 -11.03
N LEU A 73 -20.95 4.07 -11.29
CA LEU A 73 -20.71 5.00 -12.41
C LEU A 73 -21.06 4.35 -13.75
N PHE A 74 -20.67 3.10 -13.96
CA PHE A 74 -21.01 2.35 -15.18
C PHE A 74 -22.52 2.08 -15.31
N LYS A 75 -23.20 1.77 -14.21
CA LYS A 75 -24.68 1.63 -14.22
C LYS A 75 -25.37 2.95 -14.55
N LEU A 76 -24.85 4.08 -14.05
CA LEU A 76 -25.37 5.42 -14.34
C LEU A 76 -25.11 5.82 -15.80
N SER A 77 -23.90 5.59 -16.32
CA SER A 77 -23.56 5.93 -17.71
C SER A 77 -24.45 5.21 -18.73
N LYS A 78 -24.86 3.96 -18.43
CA LYS A 78 -25.85 3.23 -19.24
C LYS A 78 -27.26 3.84 -19.20
N ARG A 79 -27.63 4.54 -18.12
CA ARG A 79 -28.96 5.16 -17.93
C ARG A 79 -29.02 6.59 -18.48
N CYS A 80 -27.87 7.23 -18.69
CA CYS A 80 -27.79 8.53 -19.34
C CYS A 80 -28.15 8.41 -20.84
N ARG A 81 -29.17 9.14 -21.30
CA ARG A 81 -29.56 9.20 -22.73
C ARG A 81 -28.46 9.82 -23.61
N THR A 82 -27.64 10.69 -23.03
CA THR A 82 -26.43 11.23 -23.65
C THR A 82 -25.23 10.51 -23.04
N GLN A 83 -24.61 9.60 -23.78
CA GLN A 83 -23.50 8.82 -23.26
C GLN A 83 -22.31 9.75 -22.97
N PRO A 84 -21.78 9.79 -21.73
CA PRO A 84 -20.63 10.63 -21.43
C PRO A 84 -19.42 10.10 -22.22
N LYS A 85 -18.83 10.96 -23.06
CA LYS A 85 -17.59 10.64 -23.78
C LYS A 85 -16.44 10.59 -22.76
N ILE A 86 -16.15 9.40 -22.26
CA ILE A 86 -15.01 9.15 -21.39
C ILE A 86 -13.77 9.01 -22.30
N SER A 87 -12.98 10.08 -22.43
CA SER A 87 -11.66 10.01 -23.03
C SER A 87 -10.68 9.52 -21.98
N VAL A 88 -10.23 8.26 -22.09
CA VAL A 88 -9.09 7.77 -21.32
C VAL A 88 -7.84 8.41 -21.93
N PRO A 89 -7.03 9.17 -21.17
CA PRO A 89 -5.75 9.65 -21.67
C PRO A 89 -4.90 8.42 -22.02
N ARG A 90 -4.45 8.34 -23.27
CA ARG A 90 -3.45 7.34 -23.66
C ARG A 90 -2.10 7.82 -23.13
N GLU A 91 -1.37 6.90 -22.50
CA GLU A 91 0.03 7.07 -22.12
C GLU A 91 0.94 7.23 -23.34
#